data_AF-A0A0F9GYK0-F1
#
_entry.id   AF-A0A0F9GYK0-F1
#
_cell.length_a   1.000
_cell.length_b   1.000
_cell.length_c   1.000
_cell.angle_alpha   90.00
_cell.angle_beta   90.00
_cell.angle_gamma   90.00
#
_symmetry.space_group_name_H-M   'P 1'
#
loop_
_entity.id
_entity.type
_entity.pdbx_description
1 polymer ?
#
loop_
_entity_poly.entity_id
_entity_poly.type
_entity_poly.pdbx_seq_one_letter_code
_entity_poly.pdbx_strand_id
1 'polypeptide(L)' 'MKKVGFDIKKTSDPIYVLLPNNSEYVRLTEGIYMNIINKEYRF' A
#
# COMPACT_ATOMS: atom_id res chain seq x y z
N MET A 1 -14.96 16.65 0.55
CA MET A 1 -13.74 15.81 0.50
C MET A 1 -13.98 14.65 -0.45
N LYS A 2 -13.40 14.67 -1.66
CA LYS A 2 -13.50 13.52 -2.58
C LYS A 2 -12.65 12.38 -2.00
N LYS A 3 -13.28 11.33 -1.49
CA LYS A 3 -12.64 10.04 -1.22
C LYS A 3 -12.26 9.42 -2.57
N VAL A 4 -11.19 9.91 -3.18
CA VAL A 4 -10.62 9.24 -4.34
C VAL A 4 -9.94 8.00 -3.78
N GLY A 5 -10.61 6.85 -3.88
CA GLY A 5 -10.02 5.57 -3.53
C GLY A 5 -8.76 5.38 -4.37
N PHE A 6 -7.66 5.06 -3.72
CA PHE A 6 -6.43 4.72 -4.39
C PHE A 6 -6.61 3.37 -5.10
N ASP A 7 -6.52 3.36 -6.43
CA ASP A 7 -6.69 2.15 -7.24
C ASP A 7 -5.34 1.71 -7.78
N ILE A 8 -4.77 0.68 -7.15
CA ILE A 8 -3.44 0.15 -7.50
C ILE A 8 -3.37 -0.36 -8.94
N LYS A 9 -4.52 -0.73 -9.54
CA LYS A 9 -4.58 -1.22 -10.94
C LYS A 9 -4.54 -0.09 -11.96
N LYS A 10 -4.85 1.15 -11.55
CA LYS A 10 -4.85 2.34 -12.42
C LYS A 10 -3.59 3.18 -12.27
N THR A 11 -2.71 2.82 -11.34
CA THR A 11 -1.46 3.55 -11.12
C THR A 11 -0.39 3.02 -12.07
N SER A 12 0.06 3.86 -13.00
CA SER A 12 1.16 3.54 -13.92
C SER A 12 2.52 3.62 -13.25
N ASP A 13 2.65 4.45 -12.22
CA ASP A 13 3.89 4.66 -11.47
C ASP A 13 4.07 3.63 -10.35
N PRO A 14 5.29 3.13 -10.14
CA PRO A 14 5.57 2.26 -9.01
C PRO A 14 5.48 3.04 -7.70
N ILE A 15 4.61 2.60 -6.80
CA ILE A 15 4.49 3.17 -5.45
C ILE A 15 5.23 2.29 -4.46
N TYR A 16 5.79 2.92 -3.44
CA TYR A 16 6.52 2.26 -2.38
C TYR A 16 5.94 2.66 -1.02
N VAL A 17 5.91 1.71 -0.09
CA VAL A 17 5.38 1.89 1.27
C VAL A 17 6.38 1.38 2.29
N LEU A 18 6.40 2.01 3.46
CA LEU A 18 7.16 1.51 4.60
C LEU A 18 6.26 0.62 5.43
N LEU A 19 6.63 -0.65 5.56
CA LEU A 19 5.90 -1.61 6.37
C LEU A 19 6.38 -1.56 7.83
N PRO A 20 5.50 -1.88 8.80
CA PRO A 20 5.94 -2.03 10.19
C PRO A 20 7.01 -3.11 10.28
N ASN A 21 7.98 -2.88 11.17
CA ASN A 21 9.17 -3.72 11.37
C ASN A 21 10.13 -3.80 10.17
N ASN A 22 9.93 -2.98 9.13
CA ASN A 22 10.91 -2.80 8.05
C ASN A 22 11.55 -1.42 8.15
N SER A 23 12.85 -1.36 7.90
CA SER A 23 13.62 -0.12 7.78
C SER A 23 13.69 0.40 6.35
N GLU A 24 13.20 -0.36 5.39
CA GLU A 24 13.30 -0.07 3.96
C GLU A 24 11.91 0.05 3.32
N TYR A 25 11.83 0.92 2.30
CA TYR A 25 10.65 1.07 1.48
C TYR A 25 10.50 -0.13 0.55
N VAL A 26 9.34 -0.76 0.58
CA VAL A 26 9.01 -1.89 -0.30
C VAL A 26 8.00 -1.46 -1.35
N ARG A 27 8.08 -2.04 -2.54
CA ARG A 27 7.11 -1.75 -3.61
C ARG A 27 5.72 -2.18 -3.17
N LEU A 28 4.75 -1.28 -3.31
CA LEU A 28 3.34 -1.56 -3.07
C LEU A 28 2.83 -2.52 -4.14
N THR A 29 2.63 -3.77 -3.75
CA THR A 29 2.00 -4.81 -4.57
C THR A 29 0.52 -4.95 -4.21
N GLU A 30 -0.27 -5.63 -5.04
CA GLU A 30 -1.68 -5.91 -4.73
C GLU A 30 -1.83 -6.69 -3.41
N GLY A 31 -0.90 -7.61 -3.11
CA GLY A 31 -0.90 -8.34 -1.84
C GLY A 31 -0.67 -7.42 -0.64
N ILE A 32 0.36 -6.56 -0.69
CA ILE A 32 0.62 -5.59 0.39
C ILE A 32 -0.57 -4.64 0.55
N TYR A 33 -1.14 -4.17 -0.56
CA TYR A 33 -2.32 -3.32 -0.53
C TYR A 33 -3.51 -4.00 0.15
N MET A 34 -3.81 -5.25 -0.21
CA MET A 34 -4.89 -6.02 0.46
C MET A 34 -4.61 -6.20 1.95
N ASN A 35 -3.39 -6.49 2.35
CA ASN A 35 -3.00 -6.65 3.74
C ASN A 35 -3.15 -5.33 4.54
N ILE A 36 -2.86 -4.18 3.92
CA ILE A 36 -3.11 -2.86 4.51
C ILE A 36 -4.62 -2.64 4.71
N ILE A 37 -5.43 -2.92 3.68
CA ILE A 37 -6.89 -2.75 3.73
C ILE A 37 -7.53 -3.68 4.78
N ASN A 38 -7.03 -4.91 4.89
CA ASN A 38 -7.47 -5.91 5.86
C ASN A 38 -6.92 -5.67 7.28
N LYS A 39 -6.12 -4.62 7.49
CA LYS A 39 -5.49 -4.29 8.78
C LYS A 39 -4.57 -5.40 9.32
N GLU A 40 -3.93 -6.15 8.44
CA GLU A 40 -2.96 -7.19 8.81
C GLU A 40 -1.63 -6.58 9.25
N TYR A 41 -1.32 -5.36 8.79
CA TYR A 41 -0.20 -4.58 9.29
C TYR A 41 -0.62 -3.74 10.51
N ARG A 42 0.11 -3.90 11.61
CA ARG A 42 0.00 -3.04 12.79
C ARG A 42 0.97 -1.87 12.64
N PHE A 43 0.45 -0.72 12.22
CA PHE A 43 1.16 0.56 12.22
C PHE A 43 1.27 1.12 13.64
#